data_AF-A0A4Y9PKZ0-F1
#
_entry.id   AF-A0A4Y9PKZ0-F1
#
_cell.length_a   1.000
_cell.length_b   1.000
_cell.length_c   1.000
_cell.angle_alpha   90.00
_cell.angle_beta   90.00
_cell.angle_gamma   90.00
#
_symmetry.space_group_name_H-M   'P 1'
#
loop_
_entity.id
_entity.type
_entity.pdbx_description
1 polymer ?
#
loop_
_entity_poly.entity_id
_entity_poly.type
_entity_poly.pdbx_seq_one_letter_code
_entity_poly.pdbx_strand_id
1 'polypeptide(L)'
;MSATSRSTRSNGNARKIVASVGVLGAAVAVAGLGTFGSFTDSTTPIATQVATGTVSINVTQPGATIPVTTSGFVAGDSISRAVDLVNDGSAALSQVSLASVATVPSILTTDATNGLQLTVESCTVAWTQGGTAQSPTHSCSGGSSTLYAGRAVMNNSLAGLSSLQAGGVDHLKLTISLSPAADNTFQNQSSTLGLTFTGTQRTGSAR
;
A
#
# COMPACT_ATOMS: atom_id res chain seq x y z
N MET A 1 61.05 -23.18 0.96
CA MET A 1 59.95 -23.73 0.16
C MET A 1 59.96 -25.24 0.29
N SER A 2 58.80 -25.81 0.61
CA SER A 2 58.45 -27.24 0.62
C SER A 2 59.02 -28.12 1.75
N ALA A 3 58.22 -28.24 2.81
CA ALA A 3 58.20 -29.32 3.79
C ALA A 3 56.72 -29.82 3.76
N THR A 4 56.30 -31.07 3.88
CA THR A 4 56.77 -32.26 4.58
C THR A 4 55.83 -33.38 4.10
N SER A 5 56.37 -34.44 3.54
CA SER A 5 56.48 -35.82 4.08
C SER A 5 55.20 -36.65 4.21
N ARG A 6 55.39 -37.89 3.74
CA ARG A 6 54.43 -38.96 3.47
C ARG A 6 54.02 -39.77 4.70
N SER A 7 52.80 -40.27 4.56
CA SER A 7 52.31 -41.65 4.77
C SER A 7 52.24 -42.25 6.18
N THR A 8 51.03 -42.75 6.39
CA THR A 8 50.41 -43.52 7.47
C THR A 8 50.95 -44.94 7.68
N ARG A 9 50.89 -45.37 8.95
CA ARG A 9 50.72 -46.74 9.49
C ARG A 9 50.49 -46.57 11.01
N SER A 10 49.79 -47.40 11.79
CA SER A 10 49.27 -48.76 11.69
C SER A 10 48.21 -48.95 12.80
N ASN A 11 47.35 -49.96 12.61
CA ASN A 11 46.25 -50.39 13.47
C ASN A 11 46.69 -50.97 14.83
N GLY A 12 45.84 -50.85 15.86
CA GLY A 12 45.96 -51.53 17.15
C GLY A 12 44.66 -51.46 17.97
N ASN A 13 43.97 -52.60 18.10
CA ASN A 13 42.65 -52.74 18.73
C ASN A 13 42.71 -52.67 20.26
N ALA A 14 41.84 -51.86 20.89
CA ALA A 14 41.43 -52.08 22.28
C ALA A 14 40.02 -51.52 22.53
N ARG A 15 39.08 -52.45 22.78
CA ARG A 15 37.67 -52.21 23.10
C ARG A 15 37.50 -51.54 24.46
N LYS A 16 36.63 -50.53 24.58
CA LYS A 16 35.78 -50.31 25.77
C LYS A 16 34.38 -49.81 25.35
N ILE A 17 33.40 -50.44 25.98
CA ILE A 17 31.94 -50.34 25.83
C ILE A 17 31.42 -49.14 26.65
N VAL A 18 30.13 -48.78 26.45
CA VAL A 18 29.20 -47.93 27.25
C VAL A 18 28.97 -46.55 26.60
N ALA A 19 27.77 -46.07 26.24
CA ALA A 19 26.40 -46.59 26.27
C ALA A 19 25.52 -45.73 25.35
N SER A 20 24.49 -46.36 24.79
CA SER A 20 23.40 -45.74 24.04
C SER A 20 22.46 -44.95 24.95
N VAL A 21 22.01 -43.78 24.51
CA VAL A 21 20.65 -43.30 24.79
C VAL A 21 20.03 -42.92 23.46
N GLY A 22 19.05 -43.72 23.03
CA GLY A 22 18.16 -43.36 21.95
C GLY A 22 17.13 -42.34 22.42
N VAL A 23 16.73 -41.46 21.51
CA VAL A 23 15.42 -40.81 21.61
C VAL A 23 14.71 -41.03 20.28
N LEU A 24 13.50 -41.56 20.46
CA LEU A 24 12.53 -41.98 19.47
C LEU A 24 11.86 -40.77 18.82
N GLY A 25 11.59 -40.95 17.53
CA GLY A 25 10.44 -40.47 16.75
C GLY A 25 9.52 -39.38 17.31
N ALA A 26 9.42 -38.29 16.55
CA ALA A 26 8.15 -37.66 16.22
C ALA A 26 8.22 -37.21 14.75
N ALA A 27 7.73 -38.04 13.84
CA ALA A 27 7.39 -37.61 12.49
C ALA A 27 6.06 -36.86 12.57
N VAL A 28 6.11 -35.53 12.53
CA VAL A 28 4.90 -34.72 12.35
C VAL A 28 4.64 -34.66 10.85
N ALA A 29 3.65 -35.42 10.40
CA ALA A 29 3.04 -35.22 9.10
C ALA A 29 2.28 -33.89 9.12
N VAL A 30 2.90 -32.83 8.59
CA VAL A 30 2.16 -31.61 8.26
C VAL A 30 1.52 -31.84 6.90
N ALA A 31 0.31 -32.40 6.92
CA ALA A 31 -0.56 -32.44 5.77
C ALA A 31 -1.15 -31.04 5.54
N GLY A 32 -0.77 -30.45 4.41
CA GLY A 32 -1.58 -29.49 3.67
C GLY A 32 -1.67 -28.08 4.22
N LEU A 33 -0.79 -27.20 3.75
CA LEU A 33 -1.19 -25.88 3.26
C LEU A 33 -0.31 -25.57 2.04
N GLY A 34 -0.95 -25.28 0.91
CA GLY A 34 -0.32 -25.22 -0.40
C GLY A 34 0.86 -24.26 -0.48
N THR A 35 1.94 -24.73 -1.09
CA THR A 35 3.01 -23.88 -1.60
C THR A 35 2.46 -23.11 -2.80
N PHE A 36 1.84 -21.96 -2.55
CA PHE A 36 1.73 -20.93 -3.58
C PHE A 36 3.10 -20.26 -3.66
N GLY A 37 3.75 -20.41 -4.81
CA GLY A 37 5.00 -19.72 -5.10
C GLY A 37 4.84 -18.23 -4.86
N SER A 38 5.76 -17.62 -4.11
CA SER A 38 5.85 -16.18 -3.99
C SER A 38 6.23 -15.59 -5.36
N PHE A 39 5.21 -15.17 -6.11
CA PHE A 39 5.38 -14.10 -7.06
C PHE A 39 5.43 -12.80 -6.25
N THR A 40 6.63 -12.43 -5.81
CA THR A 40 6.88 -11.06 -5.37
C THR A 40 7.00 -10.23 -6.65
N ASP A 41 5.90 -9.65 -7.11
CA ASP A 41 5.97 -8.54 -8.04
C ASP A 41 6.57 -7.35 -7.27
N SER A 42 7.89 -7.26 -7.32
CA SER A 42 8.64 -6.10 -6.88
C SER A 42 8.47 -5.03 -7.95
N THR A 43 7.41 -4.22 -7.87
CA THR A 43 7.37 -2.95 -8.59
C THR A 43 8.33 -1.99 -7.89
N THR A 44 9.59 -2.04 -8.30
CA THR A 44 10.53 -0.94 -8.08
C THR A 44 9.84 0.36 -8.48
N PRO A 45 9.86 1.43 -7.65
CA PRO A 45 9.09 2.62 -7.93
C PRO A 45 9.52 3.23 -9.27
N ILE A 46 8.65 3.18 -10.26
CA ILE A 46 8.80 3.96 -11.49
C ILE A 46 8.64 5.42 -11.08
N ALA A 47 9.71 6.19 -11.26
CA ALA A 47 9.62 7.63 -11.28
C ALA A 47 8.59 8.05 -12.33
N THR A 48 7.48 8.63 -11.84
CA THR A 48 6.69 9.66 -12.53
C THR A 48 6.31 9.40 -13.99
N GLN A 49 5.20 8.69 -14.20
CA GLN A 49 4.19 9.10 -15.18
C GLN A 49 2.81 8.99 -14.52
N VAL A 50 2.04 10.08 -14.52
CA VAL A 50 0.69 10.14 -13.93
C VAL A 50 -0.26 9.43 -14.90
N ALA A 51 -0.26 8.10 -14.83
CA ALA A 51 -1.29 7.27 -15.41
C ALA A 51 -2.45 7.17 -14.41
N THR A 52 -3.68 7.29 -14.91
CA THR A 52 -4.87 6.83 -14.20
C THR A 52 -4.65 5.39 -13.72
N GLY A 53 -5.11 5.08 -12.52
CA GLY A 53 -4.87 3.78 -11.88
C GLY A 53 -6.16 3.05 -11.53
N THR A 54 -6.09 1.73 -11.43
CA THR A 54 -7.17 0.92 -10.84
C THR A 54 -6.68 0.37 -9.51
N VAL A 55 -7.49 0.54 -8.46
CA VAL A 55 -7.31 -0.06 -7.15
C VAL A 55 -8.31 -1.20 -7.01
N SER A 56 -7.81 -2.43 -7.13
CA SER A 56 -8.57 -3.62 -6.76
C SER A 56 -8.60 -3.79 -5.25
N ILE A 57 -9.79 -4.03 -4.70
CA ILE A 57 -9.95 -4.43 -3.30
C ILE A 57 -10.69 -5.77 -3.22
N ASN A 58 -10.05 -6.72 -2.54
CA ASN A 58 -10.70 -7.91 -2.00
C ASN A 58 -10.29 -8.10 -0.54
N VAL A 59 -11.01 -8.98 0.17
CA VAL A 59 -10.81 -9.21 1.62
C VAL A 59 -9.39 -9.70 1.96
N THR A 60 -8.64 -10.21 0.98
CA THR A 60 -7.30 -10.80 1.15
C THR A 60 -6.15 -9.89 0.72
N GLN A 61 -6.41 -8.74 0.09
CA GLN A 61 -5.39 -7.82 -0.39
C GLN A 61 -5.37 -6.54 0.45
N PRO A 62 -4.25 -6.20 1.12
CA PRO A 62 -4.01 -4.82 1.50
C PRO A 62 -3.85 -4.03 0.19
N GLY A 63 -4.72 -3.06 -0.06
CA GLY A 63 -4.84 -2.40 -1.36
C GLY A 63 -3.53 -1.80 -1.88
N ALA A 64 -3.49 -1.51 -3.18
CA ALA A 64 -2.33 -0.90 -3.82
C ALA A 64 -1.92 0.40 -3.11
N THR A 65 -0.66 0.48 -2.66
CA THR A 65 -0.10 1.73 -2.13
C THR A 65 0.16 2.68 -3.29
N ILE A 66 -0.51 3.83 -3.28
CA ILE A 66 -0.26 4.89 -4.26
C ILE A 66 0.77 5.84 -3.66
N PRO A 67 2.03 5.85 -4.15
CA PRO A 67 3.01 6.80 -3.68
C PRO A 67 2.68 8.19 -4.24
N VAL A 68 2.62 9.18 -3.34
CA VAL A 68 2.52 10.58 -3.73
C VAL A 68 3.68 11.35 -3.12
N THR A 69 4.58 11.81 -3.98
CA THR A 69 5.69 12.69 -3.58
C THR A 69 5.31 14.12 -3.87
N THR A 70 5.37 14.97 -2.85
CA THR A 70 5.25 16.42 -2.97
C THR A 70 6.65 16.99 -2.80
N SER A 71 7.26 17.49 -3.88
CA SER A 71 8.60 18.07 -3.86
C SER A 71 8.55 19.51 -4.34
N GLY A 72 9.05 20.44 -3.53
CA GLY A 72 9.07 21.86 -3.90
C GLY A 72 7.69 22.49 -3.97
N PHE A 73 6.69 21.90 -3.30
CA PHE A 73 5.38 22.52 -3.15
C PHE A 73 5.52 23.88 -2.47
N VAL A 74 4.90 24.89 -3.06
CA VAL A 74 4.69 26.20 -2.44
C VAL A 74 3.24 26.35 -1.99
N ALA A 75 2.97 27.38 -1.18
CA ALA A 75 1.63 27.63 -0.66
C ALA A 75 0.60 27.75 -1.81
N GLY A 76 -0.47 26.95 -1.72
CA GLY A 76 -1.51 26.88 -2.76
C GLY A 76 -1.29 25.83 -3.85
N ASP A 77 -0.13 25.18 -3.90
CA ASP A 77 0.10 24.11 -4.86
C ASP A 77 -0.81 22.90 -4.61
N SER A 78 -1.14 22.21 -5.69
CA SER A 78 -1.89 20.96 -5.62
C SER A 78 -1.49 19.98 -6.72
N ILE A 79 -1.68 18.71 -6.44
CA ILE A 79 -1.60 17.62 -7.41
C ILE A 79 -2.83 16.74 -7.27
N SER A 80 -3.37 16.28 -8.39
CA SER A 80 -4.51 15.37 -8.40
C SER A 80 -4.22 14.11 -9.20
N ARG A 81 -4.86 13.01 -8.81
CA ARG A 81 -4.84 11.72 -9.53
C ARG A 81 -6.23 11.13 -9.54
N ALA A 82 -6.68 10.63 -10.69
CA ALA A 82 -7.86 9.80 -10.76
C ALA A 82 -7.51 8.32 -10.60
N VAL A 83 -8.34 7.60 -9.84
CA VAL A 83 -8.26 6.16 -9.67
C VAL A 83 -9.65 5.53 -9.65
N ASP A 84 -9.77 4.35 -10.23
CA ASP A 84 -10.98 3.53 -10.12
C ASP A 84 -10.81 2.56 -8.96
N LEU A 85 -11.65 2.68 -7.94
CA LEU A 85 -11.71 1.72 -6.83
C LEU A 85 -12.73 0.63 -7.19
N VAL A 86 -12.25 -0.60 -7.33
CA VAL A 86 -13.06 -1.74 -7.77
C VAL A 86 -13.06 -2.82 -6.71
N ASN A 87 -14.24 -3.26 -6.28
CA ASN A 87 -14.35 -4.51 -5.52
C ASN A 87 -14.39 -5.69 -6.50
N ASP A 88 -13.22 -6.26 -6.74
CA ASP A 88 -13.06 -7.43 -7.62
C ASP A 88 -13.29 -8.77 -6.88
N GLY A 89 -13.62 -8.70 -5.59
CA GLY A 89 -14.06 -9.84 -4.80
C GLY A 89 -15.46 -10.32 -5.16
N SER A 90 -15.81 -11.52 -4.67
CA SER A 90 -17.14 -12.13 -4.85
C SER A 90 -18.14 -11.79 -3.73
N ALA A 91 -17.70 -11.05 -2.71
CA ALA A 91 -18.49 -10.74 -1.54
C ALA A 91 -18.66 -9.22 -1.34
N ALA A 92 -19.82 -8.84 -0.83
CA ALA A 92 -20.04 -7.48 -0.37
C ALA A 92 -19.21 -7.18 0.88
N LEU A 93 -18.69 -5.97 0.96
CA LEU A 93 -17.91 -5.42 2.06
C LEU A 93 -18.85 -4.73 3.07
N SER A 94 -18.44 -4.70 4.34
CA SER A 94 -19.08 -3.89 5.38
C SER A 94 -18.57 -2.46 5.37
N GLN A 95 -17.31 -2.27 5.00
CA GLN A 95 -16.61 -0.99 5.04
C GLN A 95 -15.45 -0.98 4.05
N VAL A 96 -15.16 0.20 3.50
CA VAL A 96 -13.85 0.51 2.91
C VAL A 96 -13.22 1.66 3.70
N SER A 97 -11.96 1.52 4.09
CA SER A 97 -11.17 2.60 4.67
C SER A 97 -10.02 3.00 3.77
N LEU A 98 -9.62 4.27 3.87
CA LEU A 98 -8.41 4.80 3.27
C LEU A 98 -7.47 5.23 4.39
N ALA A 99 -6.26 4.67 4.38
CA ALA A 99 -5.15 5.13 5.21
C ALA A 99 -4.17 5.89 4.32
N SER A 100 -3.73 7.06 4.77
CA SER A 100 -2.66 7.85 4.14
C SER A 100 -1.59 8.12 5.18
N VAL A 101 -0.39 7.59 4.95
CA VAL A 101 0.72 7.63 5.89
C VAL A 101 1.92 8.33 5.26
N ALA A 102 2.55 9.24 6.01
CA ALA A 102 3.82 9.83 5.58
C ALA A 102 4.95 8.81 5.72
N THR A 103 5.41 8.25 4.59
CA THR A 103 6.55 7.32 4.55
C THR A 103 7.88 8.07 4.64
N VAL A 104 7.89 9.32 4.20
CA VAL A 104 8.97 10.29 4.43
C VAL A 104 8.35 11.56 5.02
N PRO A 105 8.30 11.71 6.36
CA PRO A 105 7.64 12.84 6.99
C PRO A 105 8.47 14.13 6.89
N SER A 106 7.77 15.26 6.81
CA SER A 106 8.33 16.61 6.97
C SER A 106 7.26 17.56 7.54
N ILE A 107 7.57 18.85 7.68
CA ILE A 107 6.61 19.88 8.12
C ILE A 107 5.33 19.88 7.27
N LEU A 108 5.46 19.50 5.98
CA LEU A 108 4.34 19.30 5.07
C LEU A 108 3.31 18.31 5.64
N THR A 109 3.71 17.33 6.46
CA THR A 109 2.80 16.30 7.01
C THR A 109 2.60 16.36 8.51
N THR A 110 3.54 16.97 9.24
CA THR A 110 3.46 17.08 10.72
C THR A 110 2.67 18.30 11.16
N ASP A 111 2.65 19.38 10.38
CA ASP A 111 1.84 20.56 10.71
C ASP A 111 0.35 20.25 10.51
N ALA A 112 -0.45 20.46 11.56
CA ALA A 112 -1.85 20.08 11.55
C ALA A 112 -2.77 21.02 10.78
N THR A 113 -2.34 22.27 10.63
CA THR A 113 -3.17 23.41 10.22
C THR A 113 -2.84 23.84 8.79
N ASN A 114 -1.55 24.02 8.51
CA ASN A 114 -1.02 24.55 7.26
C ASN A 114 -0.32 23.50 6.40
N GLY A 115 -0.14 22.29 6.93
CA GLY A 115 0.39 21.15 6.18
C GLY A 115 -0.52 20.69 5.03
N LEU A 116 -0.09 19.62 4.38
CA LEU A 116 -0.77 18.99 3.28
C LEU A 116 -2.17 18.55 3.69
N GLN A 117 -3.11 18.87 2.82
CA GLN A 117 -4.50 18.43 2.88
C GLN A 117 -4.73 17.38 1.80
N LEU A 118 -5.65 16.47 2.06
CA LEU A 118 -6.15 15.48 1.13
C LEU A 118 -7.66 15.69 0.96
N THR A 119 -8.09 15.74 -0.29
CA THR A 119 -9.49 15.67 -0.68
C THR A 119 -9.70 14.40 -1.52
N VAL A 120 -10.74 13.65 -1.20
CA VAL A 120 -11.21 12.49 -1.96
C VAL A 120 -12.59 12.80 -2.49
N GLU A 121 -12.73 12.81 -3.80
CA GLU A 121 -14.00 13.06 -4.49
C GLU A 121 -14.36 11.84 -5.32
N SER A 122 -15.65 11.51 -5.39
CA SER A 122 -16.17 10.53 -6.35
C SER A 122 -16.89 11.24 -7.49
N CYS A 123 -16.95 10.56 -8.63
CA CYS A 123 -17.75 10.93 -9.77
C CYS A 123 -18.60 9.72 -10.19
N THR A 124 -19.82 9.96 -10.69
CA THR A 124 -20.67 8.89 -11.21
C THR A 124 -20.14 8.24 -12.49
N VAL A 125 -19.12 8.84 -13.12
CA VAL A 125 -18.43 8.35 -14.32
C VAL A 125 -16.93 8.54 -14.17
N ALA A 126 -16.13 7.88 -15.01
CA ALA A 126 -14.68 8.05 -15.01
C ALA A 126 -14.27 9.52 -15.18
N TRP A 127 -13.29 9.96 -14.40
CA TRP A 127 -12.75 11.31 -14.48
C TRP A 127 -12.04 11.52 -15.83
N THR A 128 -12.34 12.64 -16.48
CA THR A 128 -11.67 13.02 -17.73
C THR A 128 -10.39 13.77 -17.39
N GLN A 129 -9.25 13.21 -17.78
CA GLN A 129 -7.95 13.87 -17.60
C GLN A 129 -7.76 14.97 -18.64
N GLY A 130 -7.24 16.11 -18.19
CA GLY A 130 -6.82 17.23 -19.02
C GLY A 130 -5.54 17.88 -18.46
N GLY A 131 -5.28 19.12 -18.86
CA GLY A 131 -4.12 19.88 -18.42
C GLY A 131 -2.82 19.45 -19.11
N THR A 132 -1.68 19.73 -18.46
CA THR A 132 -0.35 19.35 -18.98
C THR A 132 0.17 18.12 -18.25
N ALA A 133 1.21 17.48 -18.79
CA ALA A 133 1.86 16.34 -18.12
C ALA A 133 2.39 16.71 -16.72
N GLN A 134 2.79 17.97 -16.52
CA GLN A 134 3.33 18.51 -15.28
C GLN A 134 2.23 19.01 -14.32
N SER A 135 1.04 19.31 -14.84
CA SER A 135 -0.10 19.79 -14.07
C SER A 135 -1.39 19.17 -14.60
N PRO A 136 -1.60 17.86 -14.37
CA PRO A 136 -2.79 17.17 -14.85
C PRO A 136 -4.02 17.67 -14.09
N THR A 137 -5.10 17.91 -14.83
CA THR A 137 -6.41 18.23 -14.28
C THR A 137 -7.36 17.06 -14.49
N HIS A 138 -8.40 16.98 -13.64
CA HIS A 138 -9.39 15.92 -13.70
C HIS A 138 -10.77 16.55 -13.57
N SER A 139 -11.63 16.39 -14.58
CA SER A 139 -13.00 16.89 -14.60
C SER A 139 -14.02 15.75 -14.54
N CYS A 140 -15.11 15.99 -13.82
CA CYS A 140 -16.25 15.07 -13.72
C CYS A 140 -17.39 15.65 -14.54
N SER A 141 -17.89 14.89 -15.53
CA SER A 141 -19.06 15.27 -16.33
C SER A 141 -20.39 14.77 -15.74
N GLY A 142 -20.33 13.96 -14.68
CA GLY A 142 -21.48 13.42 -13.96
C GLY A 142 -21.74 14.11 -12.63
N GLY A 143 -22.44 13.41 -11.72
CA GLY A 143 -22.60 13.86 -10.34
C GLY A 143 -21.31 13.64 -9.56
N SER A 144 -20.87 14.63 -8.78
CA SER A 144 -19.71 14.51 -7.90
C SER A 144 -20.10 14.66 -6.43
N SER A 145 -19.37 13.97 -5.56
CA SER A 145 -19.51 14.12 -4.12
C SER A 145 -18.14 14.03 -3.43
N THR A 146 -18.00 14.76 -2.33
CA THR A 146 -16.79 14.70 -1.50
C THR A 146 -16.94 13.58 -0.47
N LEU A 147 -16.02 12.61 -0.52
CA LEU A 147 -15.98 11.49 0.43
C LEU A 147 -15.09 11.79 1.64
N TYR A 148 -14.06 12.62 1.45
CA TYR A 148 -13.16 13.05 2.51
C TYR A 148 -12.55 14.41 2.16
N ALA A 149 -12.39 15.27 3.17
CA ALA A 149 -11.61 16.49 3.08
C ALA A 149 -10.97 16.76 4.46
N GLY A 150 -9.66 16.95 4.49
CA GLY A 150 -8.94 17.21 5.72
C GLY A 150 -7.46 16.95 5.58
N ARG A 151 -6.80 16.62 6.68
CA ARG A 151 -5.35 16.40 6.71
C ARG A 151 -4.92 15.26 5.79
N ALA A 152 -3.76 15.43 5.15
CA ALA A 152 -3.25 14.39 4.25
C ALA A 152 -2.82 13.11 4.97
N VAL A 153 -2.36 13.19 6.23
CA VAL A 153 -2.11 12.00 7.06
C VAL A 153 -3.38 11.67 7.85
N MET A 154 -3.99 10.54 7.52
CA MET A 154 -5.30 10.14 8.04
C MET A 154 -5.55 8.64 7.94
N ASN A 155 -6.56 8.15 8.65
CA ASN A 155 -7.08 6.79 8.49
C ASN A 155 -8.59 6.81 8.76
N ASN A 156 -9.39 6.89 7.69
CA ASN A 156 -10.83 7.08 7.77
C ASN A 156 -11.60 6.06 6.92
N SER A 157 -12.78 5.67 7.40
CA SER A 157 -13.77 4.97 6.58
C SER A 157 -14.36 5.91 5.54
N LEU A 158 -14.49 5.44 4.31
CA LEU A 158 -15.20 6.15 3.24
C LEU A 158 -16.63 5.59 3.13
N ALA A 159 -17.62 6.48 3.16
CA ALA A 159 -19.03 6.12 3.09
C ALA A 159 -19.60 6.32 1.67
N GLY A 160 -20.74 5.69 1.38
CA GLY A 160 -21.46 5.90 0.12
C GLY A 160 -20.79 5.31 -1.12
N LEU A 161 -19.86 4.37 -0.93
CA LEU A 161 -19.12 3.72 -2.01
C LEU A 161 -19.92 2.60 -2.68
N SER A 162 -19.90 2.58 -4.00
CA SER A 162 -20.46 1.51 -4.84
C SER A 162 -19.66 0.22 -4.71
N SER A 163 -18.34 0.32 -4.52
CA SER A 163 -17.41 -0.78 -4.25
C SER A 163 -17.69 -1.55 -2.96
N LEU A 164 -18.64 -1.11 -2.12
CA LEU A 164 -19.15 -1.95 -1.03
C LEU A 164 -19.86 -3.21 -1.54
N GLN A 165 -20.36 -3.21 -2.77
CA GLN A 165 -20.92 -4.39 -3.43
C GLN A 165 -19.87 -5.05 -4.33
N ALA A 166 -19.95 -6.38 -4.47
CA ALA A 166 -19.09 -7.12 -5.39
C ALA A 166 -19.29 -6.60 -6.83
N GLY A 167 -18.19 -6.36 -7.55
CA GLY A 167 -18.19 -5.75 -8.88
C GLY A 167 -18.47 -4.24 -8.92
N GLY A 168 -18.69 -3.61 -7.75
CA GLY A 168 -18.91 -2.17 -7.67
C GLY A 168 -17.65 -1.38 -7.99
N VAL A 169 -17.83 -0.25 -8.68
CA VAL A 169 -16.76 0.66 -9.10
C VAL A 169 -17.06 2.07 -8.60
N ASP A 170 -16.07 2.71 -7.98
CA ASP A 170 -16.11 4.13 -7.65
C ASP A 170 -15.00 4.87 -8.41
N HIS A 171 -15.38 5.89 -9.18
CA HIS A 171 -14.43 6.73 -9.92
C HIS A 171 -13.95 7.86 -9.01
N LEU A 172 -12.78 7.68 -8.41
CA LEU A 172 -12.25 8.58 -7.40
C LEU A 172 -11.23 9.56 -7.98
N LYS A 173 -11.17 10.75 -7.40
CA LYS A 173 -10.09 11.71 -7.58
C LYS A 173 -9.50 12.04 -6.21
N LEU A 174 -8.21 11.80 -6.08
CA LEU A 174 -7.40 12.11 -4.92
C LEU A 174 -6.65 13.42 -5.20
N THR A 175 -6.87 14.45 -4.39
CA THR A 175 -6.18 15.74 -4.51
C THR A 175 -5.38 16.00 -3.26
N ILE A 176 -4.08 16.20 -3.39
CA ILE A 176 -3.20 16.65 -2.31
C ILE A 176 -2.85 18.11 -2.57
N SER A 177 -3.07 18.97 -1.58
CA SER A 177 -2.79 20.40 -1.67
C SER A 177 -2.00 20.89 -0.45
N LEU A 178 -1.20 21.93 -0.65
CA LEU A 178 -0.60 22.67 0.46
C LEU A 178 -1.45 23.91 0.77
N SER A 179 -1.68 24.18 2.06
CA SER A 179 -2.46 25.34 2.49
C SER A 179 -1.88 26.64 1.90
N PRO A 180 -2.72 27.58 1.42
CA PRO A 180 -2.26 28.90 1.01
C PRO A 180 -1.71 29.73 2.18
N ALA A 181 -1.99 29.32 3.42
CA ALA A 181 -1.43 29.94 4.63
C ALA A 181 -0.09 29.32 5.08
N ALA A 182 0.47 28.37 4.32
CA ALA A 182 1.80 27.84 4.58
C ALA A 182 2.87 28.94 4.41
N ASP A 183 3.69 29.14 5.43
CA ASP A 183 4.74 30.16 5.41
C ASP A 183 6.03 29.64 4.74
N ASN A 184 7.09 30.45 4.81
CA ASN A 184 8.37 30.13 4.16
C ASN A 184 9.08 28.89 4.75
N THR A 185 8.67 28.38 5.92
CA THR A 185 9.23 27.15 6.49
C THR A 185 8.81 25.89 5.73
N PHE A 186 7.75 25.99 4.90
CA PHE A 186 7.29 24.90 4.04
C PHE A 186 8.01 24.86 2.68
N GLN A 187 8.75 25.91 2.31
CA GLN A 187 9.42 25.98 1.01
C GLN A 187 10.56 24.97 0.90
N ASN A 188 10.77 24.42 -0.31
CA ASN A 188 11.79 23.41 -0.63
C ASN A 188 11.68 22.11 0.18
N GLN A 189 10.61 21.94 0.97
CA GLN A 189 10.36 20.72 1.67
C GLN A 189 9.84 19.65 0.72
N SER A 190 10.05 18.40 1.10
CA SER A 190 9.46 17.25 0.42
C SER A 190 8.82 16.29 1.39
N SER A 191 7.81 15.56 0.94
CA SER A 191 7.23 14.44 1.67
C SER A 191 6.72 13.39 0.70
N THR A 192 6.66 12.14 1.18
CA THR A 192 6.05 11.04 0.46
C THR A 192 4.93 10.46 1.31
N LEU A 193 3.74 10.36 0.71
CA LEU A 193 2.57 9.71 1.28
C LEU A 193 2.37 8.34 0.62
N GLY A 194 2.03 7.34 1.42
CA GLY A 194 1.52 6.05 0.96
C GLY A 194 0.04 5.94 1.27
N LEU A 195 -0.79 5.89 0.22
CA LEU A 195 -2.24 5.77 0.33
C LEU A 195 -2.67 4.32 0.11
N THR A 196 -3.38 3.73 1.06
CA THR A 196 -3.82 2.33 1.01
C THR A 196 -5.32 2.24 1.29
N PHE A 197 -6.06 1.63 0.37
CA PHE A 197 -7.46 1.25 0.56
C PHE A 197 -7.56 -0.13 1.21
N THR A 198 -8.54 -0.33 2.09
CA THR A 198 -8.77 -1.61 2.75
C THR A 198 -10.26 -1.90 2.82
N GLY A 199 -10.67 -3.01 2.22
CA GLY A 199 -12.03 -3.53 2.32
C GLY A 199 -12.16 -4.48 3.52
N THR A 200 -13.20 -4.30 4.34
CA THR A 200 -13.55 -5.23 5.42
C THR A 200 -14.78 -6.03 5.04
N GLN A 201 -14.79 -7.34 5.25
CA GLN A 201 -15.95 -8.18 4.94
C GLN A 201 -17.10 -7.90 5.92
N ARG A 202 -18.34 -8.14 5.49
CA ARG A 202 -19.47 -8.24 6.42
C ARG A 202 -19.28 -9.49 7.30
N THR A 203 -19.44 -9.34 8.62
CA THR A 203 -19.54 -10.49 9.52
C THR A 203 -20.72 -11.33 9.06
N GLY A 204 -20.49 -12.62 8.74
CA GLY A 204 -21.56 -13.53 8.37
C GLY A 204 -22.56 -13.63 9.51
N SER A 205 -23.85 -13.43 9.23
CA SER A 205 -24.90 -13.78 10.18
C SER A 205 -24.85 -15.29 10.39
N ALA A 206 -24.77 -15.75 11.64
CA ALA A 206 -24.98 -17.16 11.94
C ALA A 206 -26.34 -17.57 11.38
N ARG A 207 -26.38 -18.64 10.60
CA ARG A 207 -27.62 -19.27 10.15
C ARG A 207 -28.17 -20.19 11.22
#